data_AF-A0A937AY95-F1
#
_entry.id   AF-A0A937AY95-F1
#
_cell.length_a   1.000
_cell.length_b   1.000
_cell.length_c   1.000
_cell.angle_alpha   90.00
_cell.angle_beta   90.00
_cell.angle_gamma   90.00
#
_symmetry.space_group_name_H-M   'P 1'
#
loop_
_entity.id
_entity.type
_entity.pdbx_description
1 polymer ?
#
loop_
_entity_poly.entity_id
_entity_poly.type
_entity_poly.pdbx_seq_one_letter_code
_entity_poly.pdbx_strand_id
1 'polypeptide(L)'
;MPDTLLYRPQHFYRYDSYDRTLVAERVEQFRDQVRRRLAGELTEEQFKPLRLTNGLYLQLHAYMLRIAVPYGTLSSRQLRKLADISRKYDRGYGHFTTRQNLQLNWIKLEDAPDALAELAEVDMHAMQT
;
A
#
# COMPACT_ATOMS: atom_id res chain seq x y z
N MET A 1 -3.36 15.50 -45.24
CA MET A 1 -3.64 14.42 -44.27
C MET A 1 -2.93 14.80 -42.98
N PRO A 2 -3.65 15.17 -41.90
CA PRO A 2 -3.01 15.56 -40.64
C PRO A 2 -2.45 14.33 -39.93
N ASP A 3 -1.32 14.56 -39.26
CA ASP A 3 -0.45 13.60 -38.60
C ASP A 3 -1.16 12.88 -37.42
N THR A 4 -1.19 11.55 -37.46
CA THR A 4 -1.89 10.68 -36.49
C THR A 4 -1.03 10.31 -35.28
N LEU A 5 0.05 11.05 -35.01
CA LEU A 5 0.94 10.80 -33.89
C LEU A 5 0.73 11.90 -32.83
N LEU A 6 0.60 11.47 -31.57
CA LEU A 6 0.44 12.26 -30.33
C LEU A 6 -0.99 12.39 -29.76
N TYR A 7 -1.71 11.27 -29.63
CA TYR A 7 -2.57 11.09 -28.46
C TYR A 7 -2.03 9.90 -27.65
N ARG A 8 -1.08 10.17 -26.75
CA ARG A 8 -0.82 9.25 -25.63
C ARG A 8 -1.78 9.64 -24.53
N PRO A 9 -2.84 8.88 -24.28
CA PRO A 9 -3.74 9.21 -23.20
C PRO A 9 -2.96 9.19 -21.87
N GLN A 10 -2.85 10.35 -21.22
CA GLN A 10 -2.43 10.44 -19.83
C GLN A 10 -3.62 10.06 -18.95
N HIS A 11 -4.06 8.80 -19.00
CA HIS A 11 -5.24 8.35 -18.25
C HIS A 11 -4.94 7.93 -16.81
N PHE A 12 -3.68 7.98 -16.37
CA PHE A 12 -3.29 7.60 -15.01
C PHE A 12 -2.50 8.71 -14.33
N TYR A 13 -2.84 9.00 -13.07
CA TYR A 13 -2.01 9.83 -12.21
C TYR A 13 -0.61 9.23 -12.18
N ARG A 14 0.40 10.05 -12.47
CA ARG A 14 1.79 9.62 -12.57
C ARG A 14 2.55 10.28 -11.44
N TYR A 15 3.11 9.44 -10.57
CA TYR A 15 3.90 9.92 -9.45
C TYR A 15 5.12 10.64 -9.98
N ASP A 16 5.36 11.84 -9.46
CA ASP A 16 6.60 12.55 -9.67
C ASP A 16 7.65 12.18 -8.61
N SER A 17 8.79 12.86 -8.63
CA SER A 17 9.84 12.64 -7.63
C SER A 17 9.42 13.04 -6.22
N TYR A 18 8.55 14.04 -6.09
CA TYR A 18 8.06 14.51 -4.80
C TYR A 18 7.11 13.47 -4.19
N ASP A 19 6.14 12.98 -4.96
CA ASP A 19 5.22 11.92 -4.54
C ASP A 19 5.97 10.68 -4.05
N ARG A 20 6.98 10.24 -4.81
CA ARG A 20 7.80 9.08 -4.44
C ARG A 20 8.59 9.30 -3.16
N THR A 21 9.15 10.50 -2.99
CA THR A 21 9.91 10.86 -1.78
C THR A 21 8.97 10.85 -0.57
N LEU A 22 7.81 11.50 -0.69
CA LEU A 22 6.81 11.53 0.38
C LEU A 22 6.33 10.13 0.79
N VAL A 23 6.09 9.24 -0.18
CA VAL A 23 5.68 7.86 0.08
C VAL A 23 6.80 7.09 0.78
N ALA A 24 8.05 7.22 0.31
CA ALA A 24 9.20 6.56 0.90
C ALA A 24 9.44 7.02 2.36
N GLU A 25 9.39 8.34 2.61
CA GLU A 25 9.50 8.91 3.96
C GLU A 25 8.39 8.40 4.89
N ARG A 26 7.16 8.29 4.39
CA ARG A 26 6.04 7.71 5.15
C ARG A 26 6.25 6.24 5.47
N VAL A 27 6.80 5.46 4.55
CA VAL A 27 7.14 4.05 4.80
C VAL A 27 8.17 3.94 5.92
N GLU A 28 9.23 4.75 5.88
CA GLU A 28 10.27 4.74 6.91
C GLU A 28 9.75 5.23 8.27
N GLN A 29 8.89 6.25 8.27
CA GLN A 29 8.19 6.69 9.47
C GLN A 29 7.36 5.55 10.07
N PHE A 30 6.57 4.85 9.25
CA PHE A 30 5.75 3.74 9.72
C PHE A 30 6.58 2.55 10.20
N ARG A 31 7.74 2.29 9.56
CA ARG A 31 8.70 1.27 9.99
C ARG A 31 9.19 1.53 11.42
N ASP A 32 9.58 2.75 11.75
CA ASP A 32 9.96 3.09 13.14
C ASP A 32 8.79 2.91 14.11
N GLN A 33 7.58 3.34 13.73
CA GLN A 33 6.39 3.18 14.57
C GLN A 33 6.08 1.71 14.86
N VAL A 34 6.20 0.84 13.85
CA VAL A 34 6.07 -0.62 14.00
C VAL A 34 7.15 -1.18 14.91
N ARG A 35 8.42 -0.79 14.72
CA ARG A 35 9.54 -1.20 15.59
C ARG A 35 9.25 -0.87 17.06
N ARG A 36 8.84 0.37 17.34
CA ARG A 36 8.49 0.83 18.69
C ARG A 36 7.29 0.09 19.27
N ARG A 37 6.28 -0.22 18.44
CA ARG A 37 5.12 -1.03 18.83
C ARG A 37 5.52 -2.46 19.23
N LEU A 38 6.43 -3.07 18.48
CA LEU A 38 6.96 -4.42 18.77
C LEU A 38 7.88 -4.43 20.00
N ALA A 39 8.63 -3.35 20.23
CA ALA A 39 9.46 -3.18 21.42
C ALA A 39 8.67 -2.84 22.70
N GLY A 40 7.36 -2.58 22.60
CA GLY A 40 6.52 -2.15 23.73
C GLY A 40 6.66 -0.68 24.11
N GLU A 41 7.45 0.10 23.36
CA GLU A 41 7.66 1.55 23.53
C GLU A 41 6.46 2.39 23.04
N LEU A 42 5.54 1.77 22.30
CA LEU A 42 4.33 2.39 21.78
C LEU A 42 3.12 1.51 22.10
N THR A 43 2.16 2.04 22.85
CA THR A 43 0.96 1.27 23.24
C THR A 43 0.05 1.03 22.05
N GLU A 44 -0.85 0.03 22.13
CA GLU A 44 -1.83 -0.20 21.04
C GLU A 44 -2.74 1.02 20.83
N GLU A 45 -3.11 1.73 21.90
CA GLU A 45 -3.94 2.94 21.80
C GLU A 45 -3.24 4.06 21.02
N GLN A 46 -1.95 4.28 21.29
CA GLN A 46 -1.12 5.25 20.57
C GLN A 46 -0.83 4.80 19.13
N PHE A 47 -0.65 3.49 18.91
CA PHE A 47 -0.36 2.93 17.59
C PHE A 47 -1.58 2.88 16.68
N LYS A 48 -2.78 2.69 17.23
CA LYS A 48 -4.04 2.59 16.50
C LYS A 48 -4.23 3.68 15.42
N PRO A 49 -4.15 4.99 15.72
CA PRO A 49 -4.29 6.01 14.67
C PRO A 49 -3.21 5.88 13.59
N LEU A 50 -1.97 5.57 13.96
CA LEU A 50 -0.83 5.46 13.03
C LEU A 50 -1.01 4.32 12.03
N ARG A 51 -1.40 3.13 12.51
CA ARG A 51 -1.67 1.98 11.63
C ARG A 51 -2.88 2.20 10.73
N LEU A 52 -3.93 2.87 11.24
CA LEU A 52 -5.13 3.13 10.45
C LEU A 52 -4.87 4.11 9.29
N THR A 53 -4.07 5.16 9.50
CA THR A 53 -3.65 6.07 8.43
C THR A 53 -2.81 5.37 7.36
N ASN A 54 -2.11 4.29 7.72
CA ASN A 54 -1.35 3.43 6.81
C ASN A 54 -2.17 2.25 6.25
N GLY A 55 -3.49 2.25 6.44
CA GLY A 55 -4.38 1.23 5.90
C GLY A 55 -4.30 -0.13 6.59
N LEU A 56 -3.68 -0.21 7.78
CA LEU A 56 -3.45 -1.45 8.52
C LEU A 56 -4.46 -1.60 9.68
N TYR A 57 -5.39 -2.52 9.52
CA TYR A 57 -6.50 -2.79 10.42
C TYR A 57 -6.26 -4.09 11.21
N LEU A 58 -6.25 -4.03 12.53
CA LEU A 58 -6.21 -5.23 13.36
C LEU A 58 -7.56 -5.97 13.30
N GLN A 59 -7.55 -7.21 12.83
CA GLN A 59 -8.65 -8.17 12.93
C GLN A 59 -8.35 -9.18 14.05
N LEU A 60 -9.28 -10.11 14.33
CA LEU A 60 -9.15 -11.06 15.44
C LEU A 60 -7.87 -11.91 15.37
N HIS A 61 -7.40 -12.25 14.18
CA HIS A 61 -6.28 -13.20 13.98
C HIS A 61 -5.05 -12.61 13.28
N ALA A 62 -5.16 -11.45 12.63
CA ALA A 62 -4.08 -10.86 11.83
C ALA A 62 -4.38 -9.39 11.49
N TYR A 63 -3.43 -8.71 10.84
CA TYR A 63 -3.67 -7.40 10.28
C TYR A 63 -4.15 -7.49 8.83
N MET A 64 -5.21 -6.75 8.52
CA MET A 64 -5.67 -6.49 7.17
C MET A 64 -5.05 -5.20 6.65
N LEU A 65 -4.29 -5.30 5.54
CA LEU A 65 -3.76 -4.17 4.80
C LEU A 65 -4.70 -3.81 3.64
N ARG A 66 -5.23 -2.60 3.67
CA ARG A 66 -6.06 -2.03 2.61
C ARG A 66 -5.22 -1.14 1.69
N ILE A 67 -5.01 -1.60 0.47
CA ILE A 67 -4.24 -0.91 -0.56
C ILE A 67 -5.19 -0.05 -1.39
N ALA A 68 -4.85 1.22 -1.55
CA ALA A 68 -5.65 2.15 -2.35
C ALA A 68 -5.42 1.91 -3.84
N VAL A 69 -6.49 1.83 -4.62
CA VAL A 69 -6.45 1.72 -6.08
C VAL A 69 -7.26 2.87 -6.67
N PRO A 70 -6.61 4.02 -6.98
CA PRO A 70 -7.31 5.19 -7.50
C PRO A 70 -8.14 4.86 -8.75
N TYR A 71 -9.42 5.25 -8.69
CA TYR A 71 -10.41 5.01 -9.76
C TYR A 71 -10.57 3.53 -10.15
N GLY A 72 -10.13 2.59 -9.31
CA GLY A 72 -10.16 1.15 -9.62
C GLY A 72 -9.23 0.74 -10.76
N THR A 73 -8.23 1.55 -11.09
CA THR A 73 -7.39 1.36 -12.26
C THR A 73 -5.99 0.84 -11.92
N LEU A 74 -5.51 -0.16 -12.68
CA LEU A 74 -4.21 -0.80 -12.47
C LEU A 74 -3.52 -1.07 -13.80
N SER A 75 -2.22 -0.81 -13.84
CA SER A 75 -1.34 -1.32 -14.88
C SER A 75 -0.99 -2.79 -14.66
N SER A 76 -0.58 -3.49 -15.72
CA SER A 76 -0.09 -4.87 -15.61
C SER A 76 1.12 -4.99 -14.67
N ARG A 77 1.99 -3.97 -14.62
CA ARG A 77 3.13 -3.89 -13.69
C ARG A 77 2.66 -3.85 -12.23
N GLN A 78 1.70 -2.99 -11.91
CA GLN A 78 1.12 -2.90 -10.57
C GLN A 78 0.44 -4.21 -10.18
N LEU A 79 -0.38 -4.79 -11.07
CA LEU A 79 -1.06 -6.05 -10.77
C LEU A 79 -0.09 -7.21 -10.51
N ARG A 80 1.02 -7.31 -11.24
CA ARG A 80 2.07 -8.32 -10.97
C ARG A 80 2.70 -8.11 -9.60
N LYS A 81 3.04 -6.86 -9.25
CA LYS A 81 3.60 -6.53 -7.92
C LYS A 81 2.62 -6.86 -6.79
N LEU A 82 1.33 -6.55 -6.94
CA LEU A 82 0.30 -6.95 -5.97
C LEU A 82 0.25 -8.48 -5.77
N ALA A 83 0.40 -9.25 -6.86
CA ALA A 83 0.44 -10.70 -6.79
C ALA A 83 1.70 -11.21 -6.07
N ASP A 84 2.86 -10.59 -6.30
CA ASP A 84 4.11 -10.91 -5.59
C ASP A 84 3.98 -10.65 -4.07
N ILE A 85 3.50 -9.45 -3.71
CA ILE A 85 3.27 -9.05 -2.32
C ILE A 85 2.28 -9.99 -1.63
N SER A 86 1.18 -10.34 -2.30
CA SER A 86 0.18 -11.27 -1.78
C SER A 86 0.76 -12.67 -1.51
N ARG A 87 1.68 -13.17 -2.36
CA ARG A 87 2.37 -14.44 -2.11
C ARG A 87 3.40 -14.35 -0.97
N LYS A 88 4.09 -13.21 -0.84
CA LYS A 88 5.18 -13.03 0.11
C LYS A 88 4.70 -12.75 1.53
N TYR A 89 3.70 -11.89 1.69
CA TYR A 89 3.26 -11.35 2.98
C TYR A 89 1.86 -11.77 3.40
N ASP A 90 1.09 -12.40 2.51
CA ASP A 90 -0.25 -12.92 2.78
C ASP A 90 -0.29 -14.42 2.44
N ARG A 91 -1.42 -14.94 1.94
CA ARG A 91 -1.65 -16.35 1.60
C ARG A 91 -1.80 -16.58 0.10
N GLY A 92 -1.25 -15.68 -0.72
CA GLY A 92 -1.28 -15.80 -2.18
C GLY A 92 -2.59 -15.40 -2.85
N TYR A 93 -3.52 -14.77 -2.12
CA TYR A 93 -4.71 -14.13 -2.68
C TYR A 93 -4.94 -12.74 -2.09
N GLY A 94 -5.78 -11.95 -2.75
CA GLY A 94 -6.25 -10.67 -2.25
C GLY A 94 -7.70 -10.44 -2.65
N HIS A 95 -8.39 -9.56 -1.92
CA HIS A 95 -9.81 -9.29 -2.13
C HIS A 95 -10.04 -7.88 -2.65
N PHE A 96 -10.62 -7.78 -3.84
CA PHE A 96 -11.14 -6.51 -4.31
C PHE A 96 -12.41 -6.15 -3.56
N THR A 97 -12.47 -4.92 -3.09
CA THR A 97 -13.62 -4.36 -2.37
C THR A 97 -14.63 -3.77 -3.36
N THR A 98 -15.84 -3.48 -2.88
CA THR A 98 -16.85 -2.74 -3.65
C THR A 98 -16.41 -1.31 -4.01
N ARG A 99 -15.42 -0.77 -3.29
CA ARG A 99 -14.75 0.51 -3.59
C ARG A 99 -13.49 0.34 -4.44
N GLN A 100 -13.32 -0.83 -5.07
CA GLN A 100 -12.25 -1.17 -6.01
C GLN A 100 -10.82 -1.16 -5.43
N ASN A 101 -10.67 -0.96 -4.11
CA ASN A 101 -9.42 -1.18 -3.39
C ASN A 101 -9.13 -2.67 -3.21
N LEU A 102 -7.87 -3.03 -2.92
CA LEU A 102 -7.44 -4.39 -2.61
C LEU A 102 -7.22 -4.56 -1.10
N GLN A 103 -7.60 -5.73 -0.56
CA GLN A 103 -7.33 -6.13 0.82
C GLN A 103 -6.48 -7.40 0.88
N LEU A 104 -5.43 -7.36 1.68
CA LEU A 104 -4.65 -8.50 2.16
C LEU A 104 -4.98 -8.67 3.65
N ASN A 105 -5.36 -9.86 4.12
CA ASN A 105 -5.94 -10.07 5.45
C ASN A 105 -5.00 -10.72 6.47
N TRP A 106 -3.84 -11.21 6.04
CA TRP A 106 -2.98 -12.07 6.85
C TRP A 106 -1.58 -11.49 7.07
N ILE A 107 -1.42 -10.18 6.88
CA ILE A 107 -0.13 -9.52 7.04
C ILE A 107 0.27 -9.52 8.52
N LYS A 108 1.52 -9.93 8.79
CA LYS A 108 2.13 -9.80 10.11
C LYS A 108 2.53 -8.35 10.36
N LEU A 109 2.50 -7.94 11.62
CA LEU A 109 2.86 -6.57 11.97
C LEU A 109 4.30 -6.23 11.57
N GLU A 110 5.27 -7.14 11.80
CA GLU A 110 6.67 -6.91 11.43
C GLU A 110 6.90 -6.74 9.92
N ASP A 111 6.06 -7.37 9.10
CA ASP A 111 6.19 -7.39 7.64
C ASP A 111 5.48 -6.22 6.95
N ALA A 112 4.56 -5.55 7.65
CA ALA A 112 3.73 -4.50 7.07
C ALA A 112 4.54 -3.34 6.44
N PRO A 113 5.61 -2.83 7.06
CA PRO A 113 6.44 -1.78 6.46
C PRO A 113 7.11 -2.22 5.15
N ASP A 114 7.57 -3.47 5.06
CA ASP A 114 8.20 -4.01 3.86
C ASP A 114 7.20 -4.21 2.72
N ALA A 115 5.97 -4.66 3.03
CA ALA A 115 4.89 -4.71 2.06
C ALA A 115 4.57 -3.31 1.49
N LEU A 116 4.58 -2.27 2.32
CA LEU A 116 4.36 -0.89 1.88
C LEU A 116 5.54 -0.35 1.03
N ALA A 117 6.78 -0.68 1.39
CA ALA A 117 7.96 -0.34 0.60
C ALA A 117 7.87 -0.92 -0.82
N GLU A 118 7.48 -2.20 -0.93
CA GLU A 118 7.34 -2.88 -2.22
C GLU A 118 6.19 -2.32 -3.07
N LEU A 119 5.11 -1.82 -2.46
CA LEU A 119 4.06 -1.09 -3.17
C LEU A 119 4.59 0.23 -3.76
N ALA A 120 5.43 0.94 -3.01
CA ALA A 120 5.99 2.22 -3.43
C ALA A 120 6.84 2.09 -4.71
N GLU A 121 7.52 0.96 -4.92
CA GLU A 121 8.27 0.66 -6.16
C GLU A 121 7.40 0.72 -7.42
N VAL A 122 6.09 0.53 -7.27
CA VAL A 122 5.12 0.58 -8.37
C VAL A 122 4.14 1.73 -8.31
N ASP A 123 4.53 2.81 -7.63
CA ASP A 123 3.74 4.05 -7.51
C ASP A 123 2.35 3.74 -6.89
N MET A 124 2.34 2.89 -5.85
CA MET A 124 1.15 2.52 -5.08
C MET A 124 1.37 2.74 -3.57
N HIS A 125 0.27 2.93 -2.83
CA HIS A 125 0.31 3.12 -1.38
C HIS A 125 -0.97 2.61 -0.68
N ALA A 126 -0.93 2.54 0.64
CA ALA A 126 -2.09 2.22 1.50
C ALA A 126 -2.59 3.41 2.34
N MET A 127 -2.09 4.63 2.05
CA MET A 127 -2.48 5.83 2.79
C MET A 127 -4.00 6.03 2.77
N GLN A 128 -4.59 6.21 3.95
CA GLN A 128 -6.00 6.54 4.13
C GLN A 128 -6.09 8.03 4.52
N THR A 129 -6.82 8.80 3.73
CA THR A 129 -7.17 10.20 3.99
C THR A 129 -8.62 10.32 4.42
#